data_AF-A0A3E2HEU7-F1
#
_entry.id   AF-A0A3E2HEU7-F1
#
_cell.length_a   1.000
_cell.length_b   1.000
_cell.length_c   1.000
_cell.angle_alpha   90.00
_cell.angle_beta   90.00
_cell.angle_gamma   90.00
#
_symmetry.space_group_name_H-M   'P 1'
#
loop_
_entity.id
_entity.type
_entity.pdbx_description
1 polymer ?
#
loop_
_entity_poly.entity_id
_entity_poly.type
_entity_poly.pdbx_seq_one_letter_code
_entity_poly.pdbx_strand_id
1 'polypeptide(L)'
;MATPRLLSLAEVAKHITPKDCWVVLYGNVYNVSDIVSNHPGGSQAIFQLAGPKAFLGPVATEPIPNFTVKEPEVTAMDQNNGSVPLHTLLNMDEIEVATRKINRKAWAYYYSAANDKINAFVSGKREDDERSNNVTAIWDSGLINTAGGIGVQLFAGIDSSLTWEDTLQWLTAHTHLPIIINGLQTHDDAYIVSTYAPTIKGIILSNHGGCSLDITPPAVHTLLEIRKLCPEVFGRLDVWVDGGIRRGTDMVKALCLGAKAVGIGRPALWGLAAGGVEGVERTLQILLDETTICMRLLVQNLGDPGPQYVFPPFSFA
;
A
#
# COMPACT_ATOMS: atom_id res chain seq x y z
N MET A 1 -0.54 35.71 1.10
CA MET A 1 -1.32 34.46 1.19
C MET A 1 -1.90 34.39 2.58
N ALA A 2 -3.20 34.10 2.72
CA ALA A 2 -3.85 34.02 4.03
C ALA A 2 -3.28 32.85 4.85
N THR A 3 -3.06 33.07 6.14
CA THR A 3 -2.64 32.02 7.07
C THR A 3 -3.71 30.91 7.09
N PRO A 4 -3.36 29.64 6.85
CA PRO A 4 -4.36 28.57 6.82
C PRO A 4 -5.05 28.47 8.18
N ARG A 5 -6.39 28.49 8.15
CA ARG A 5 -7.23 28.30 9.35
C ARG A 5 -6.99 26.89 9.88
N LEU A 6 -6.53 26.80 11.12
CA LEU A 6 -6.41 25.53 11.83
C LEU A 6 -7.80 25.09 12.28
N LEU A 7 -8.18 23.86 11.94
CA LEU A 7 -9.46 23.25 12.29
C LEU A 7 -9.23 22.14 13.31
N SER A 8 -10.04 22.09 14.37
CA SER A 8 -9.94 21.03 15.38
C SER A 8 -10.62 19.75 14.90
N LEU A 9 -10.18 18.58 15.38
CA LEU A 9 -10.86 17.30 15.07
C LEU A 9 -12.32 17.30 15.54
N ALA A 10 -12.64 17.98 16.65
CA ALA A 10 -14.00 18.14 17.13
C ALA A 10 -14.88 19.00 16.20
N GLU A 11 -14.26 19.91 15.44
CA GLU A 11 -14.93 20.67 14.39
C GLU A 11 -15.17 19.79 13.17
N VAL A 12 -14.14 19.11 12.67
CA VAL A 12 -14.26 18.19 11.52
C VAL A 12 -15.26 17.06 11.79
N ALA A 13 -15.34 16.55 13.02
CA ALA A 13 -16.27 15.51 13.44
C ALA A 13 -17.76 15.87 13.31
N LYS A 14 -18.10 17.15 13.15
CA LYS A 14 -19.48 17.61 12.95
C LYS A 14 -19.97 17.40 11.51
N HIS A 15 -19.03 17.25 10.57
CA HIS A 15 -19.28 17.20 9.14
C HIS A 15 -19.22 15.75 8.64
N ILE A 16 -20.21 14.94 9.01
CA ILE A 16 -20.27 13.48 8.71
C ILE A 16 -21.57 13.07 7.97
N THR A 17 -22.27 14.02 7.38
CA THR A 17 -23.56 13.77 6.71
C THR A 17 -23.40 13.83 5.18
N PRO A 18 -24.28 13.18 4.39
CA PRO A 18 -24.18 13.25 2.93
C PRO A 18 -24.19 14.66 2.32
N LYS A 19 -24.77 15.63 3.03
CA LYS A 19 -24.86 17.03 2.58
C LYS A 19 -23.82 17.95 3.23
N ASP A 20 -23.05 17.42 4.18
CA ASP A 20 -22.02 18.15 4.93
C ASP A 20 -21.00 17.12 5.45
N CYS A 21 -20.04 16.79 4.59
CA CYS A 21 -19.08 15.70 4.77
C CYS A 21 -17.64 16.19 4.58
N TRP A 22 -16.82 16.13 5.64
CA TRP A 22 -15.42 16.51 5.61
C TRP A 22 -14.51 15.32 5.92
N VAL A 23 -13.41 15.21 5.19
CA VAL A 23 -12.40 14.15 5.36
C VAL A 23 -11.03 14.75 5.64
N VAL A 24 -10.20 14.03 6.40
CA VAL A 24 -8.82 14.43 6.69
C VAL A 24 -7.89 13.54 5.87
N LEU A 25 -7.15 14.13 4.93
CA LEU A 25 -6.20 13.41 4.07
C LEU A 25 -4.85 14.13 4.09
N TYR A 26 -3.78 13.38 4.37
CA TYR A 26 -2.41 13.90 4.35
C TYR A 26 -2.21 15.18 5.18
N GLY A 27 -2.86 15.24 6.35
CA GLY A 27 -2.79 16.40 7.26
C GLY A 27 -3.64 17.61 6.85
N ASN A 28 -4.46 17.51 5.80
CA ASN A 28 -5.35 18.57 5.33
C ASN A 28 -6.82 18.15 5.46
N VAL A 29 -7.69 19.13 5.72
CA VAL A 29 -9.15 18.93 5.78
C VAL A 29 -9.77 19.29 4.44
N TYR A 30 -10.54 18.37 3.86
CA TYR A 30 -11.24 18.56 2.60
C TYR A 30 -12.75 18.48 2.84
N ASN A 31 -13.48 19.50 2.40
CA ASN A 31 -14.93 19.41 2.26
C ASN A 31 -15.24 18.63 0.98
N VAL A 32 -15.85 17.46 1.13
CA VAL A 32 -16.17 16.54 0.03
C VAL A 32 -17.68 16.40 -0.19
N SER A 33 -18.48 17.28 0.41
CA SER A 33 -19.96 17.25 0.36
C SER A 33 -20.51 17.14 -1.06
N ASP A 34 -19.92 17.87 -2.01
CA ASP A 34 -20.38 17.93 -3.39
C ASP A 34 -20.10 16.66 -4.19
N ILE A 35 -19.17 15.82 -3.72
CA ILE A 35 -18.77 14.59 -4.40
C ILE A 35 -19.36 13.33 -3.76
N VAL A 36 -19.98 13.42 -2.56
CA VAL A 36 -20.47 12.24 -1.82
C VAL A 36 -21.42 11.38 -2.64
N SER A 37 -22.37 11.99 -3.34
CA SER A 37 -23.38 11.26 -4.11
C SER A 37 -22.87 10.67 -5.42
N ASN A 38 -21.75 11.18 -5.93
CA ASN A 38 -21.25 10.86 -7.27
C ASN A 38 -19.84 10.25 -7.23
N HIS A 39 -19.35 9.89 -6.04
CA HIS A 39 -18.01 9.33 -5.88
C HIS A 39 -17.94 7.93 -6.52
N PRO A 40 -16.93 7.65 -7.36
CA PRO A 40 -16.85 6.40 -8.10
C PRO A 40 -16.71 5.19 -7.17
N GLY A 41 -16.04 5.33 -6.02
CA GLY A 41 -15.98 4.26 -5.02
C GLY A 41 -17.22 4.15 -4.12
N GLY A 42 -18.35 4.77 -4.47
CA GLY A 42 -19.55 4.87 -3.63
C GLY A 42 -19.42 5.84 -2.46
N SER A 43 -20.56 6.27 -1.90
CA SER A 43 -20.61 7.20 -0.76
C SER A 43 -20.08 6.59 0.55
N GLN A 44 -20.17 5.26 0.68
CA GLN A 44 -19.67 4.54 1.85
C GLN A 44 -18.15 4.65 2.01
N ALA A 45 -17.38 4.62 0.91
CA ALA A 45 -15.94 4.81 0.96
C ALA A 45 -15.54 6.17 1.55
N ILE A 46 -16.31 7.23 1.24
CA ILE A 46 -16.09 8.56 1.83
C ILE A 46 -16.45 8.56 3.32
N PHE A 47 -17.57 7.94 3.71
CA PHE A 47 -18.00 7.95 5.11
C PHE A 47 -17.07 7.16 6.05
N GLN A 48 -16.36 6.15 5.53
CA GLN A 48 -15.30 5.47 6.29
C GLN A 48 -14.13 6.40 6.67
N LEU A 49 -13.90 7.44 5.87
CA LEU A 49 -12.84 8.43 6.05
C LEU A 49 -13.37 9.77 6.60
N ALA A 50 -14.66 9.85 6.91
CA ALA A 50 -15.28 11.04 7.48
C ALA A 50 -15.35 10.96 9.01
N GLY A 51 -15.19 12.10 9.67
CA GLY A 51 -15.32 12.21 11.14
C GLY A 51 -14.08 11.77 11.93
N PRO A 52 -14.20 11.64 13.28
CA PRO A 52 -13.06 11.55 14.18
C PRO A 52 -12.30 10.21 14.12
N LYS A 53 -12.82 9.21 13.38
CA LYS A 53 -12.25 7.87 13.25
C LYS A 53 -11.37 7.69 12.00
N ALA A 54 -11.26 8.72 11.15
CA ALA A 54 -10.45 8.73 9.93
C ALA A 54 -8.94 8.94 10.16
N PHE A 55 -8.45 8.75 11.39
CA PHE A 55 -7.18 9.30 11.84
C PHE A 55 -6.09 8.22 11.98
N LEU A 56 -5.03 8.33 11.16
CA LEU A 56 -3.74 7.65 11.33
C LEU A 56 -2.63 8.70 11.48
N GLY A 57 -2.31 9.11 12.72
CA GLY A 57 -1.12 9.92 13.09
C GLY A 57 -1.41 11.32 13.70
N PRO A 58 -0.64 11.83 14.68
CA PRO A 58 -1.08 12.88 15.60
C PRO A 58 -1.06 14.31 15.03
N VAL A 59 -2.05 15.13 15.42
CA VAL A 59 -2.02 16.60 15.27
C VAL A 59 -2.48 17.23 16.58
N ALA A 60 -1.58 17.99 17.23
CA ALA A 60 -1.84 18.67 18.50
C ALA A 60 -2.64 19.97 18.29
N THR A 61 -3.54 20.29 19.23
CA THR A 61 -4.54 21.37 19.12
C THR A 61 -4.34 22.54 20.12
N GLU A 62 -3.18 22.65 20.80
CA GLU A 62 -2.95 23.67 21.85
C GLU A 62 -1.51 24.25 21.77
N PRO A 63 -1.25 25.52 22.16
CA PRO A 63 0.10 26.06 22.27
C PRO A 63 0.86 25.35 23.40
N ILE A 64 2.04 24.82 23.07
CA ILE A 64 2.86 23.91 23.89
C ILE A 64 3.11 24.50 25.30
N PRO A 65 2.48 24.00 26.37
CA PRO A 65 3.04 24.20 27.71
C PRO A 65 4.30 23.35 27.79
N ASN A 66 5.43 23.92 28.26
CA ASN A 66 6.74 23.25 28.36
C ASN A 66 6.62 21.75 28.64
N PHE A 67 6.62 20.95 27.57
CA PHE A 67 6.43 19.53 27.62
C PHE A 67 7.79 18.91 27.42
N THR A 68 8.42 18.52 28.52
CA THR A 68 9.46 17.51 28.46
C THR A 68 8.79 16.27 27.91
N VAL A 69 9.24 15.80 26.74
CA VAL A 69 8.74 14.58 26.12
C VAL A 69 8.86 13.45 27.15
N LYS A 70 7.73 13.02 27.72
CA LYS A 70 7.67 11.66 28.23
C LYS A 70 7.52 10.79 27.00
N GLU A 71 8.57 10.02 26.73
CA GLU A 71 8.50 8.91 25.77
C GLU A 71 7.19 8.13 26.03
N PRO A 72 6.52 7.68 24.97
CA PRO A 72 5.33 6.87 25.15
C PRO A 72 5.70 5.71 26.08
N GLU A 73 4.94 5.52 27.16
CA GLU A 73 4.94 4.23 27.83
C GLU A 73 4.44 3.23 26.78
N VAL A 74 5.40 2.57 26.14
CA VAL A 74 5.19 1.29 25.49
C VAL A 74 4.49 0.47 26.56
N THR A 75 3.18 0.27 26.43
CA THR A 75 2.51 -0.80 27.16
C THR A 75 3.29 -2.02 26.77
N ALA A 76 4.10 -2.52 27.70
CA ALA A 76 5.05 -3.57 27.45
C ALA A 76 4.26 -4.71 26.78
N MET A 77 4.42 -4.86 25.47
CA MET A 77 4.24 -6.17 24.87
C MET A 77 5.24 -7.02 25.65
N ASP A 78 4.71 -7.93 26.46
CA ASP A 78 5.42 -8.82 27.37
C ASP A 78 6.90 -8.94 27.02
N GLN A 79 7.76 -8.14 27.67
CA GLN A 79 9.19 -8.05 27.35
C GLN A 79 9.97 -9.32 27.76
N ASN A 80 9.26 -10.38 28.15
CA ASN A 80 9.84 -11.62 28.66
C ASN A 80 9.98 -12.70 27.59
N ASN A 81 10.57 -12.38 26.44
CA ASN A 81 11.14 -13.41 25.56
C ASN A 81 12.27 -12.87 24.67
N GLY A 82 13.45 -12.75 25.26
CA GLY A 82 14.76 -12.52 24.62
C GLY A 82 14.71 -11.89 23.23
N SER A 83 14.67 -10.57 23.14
CA SER A 83 14.71 -9.82 21.87
C SER A 83 15.96 -10.19 21.06
N VAL A 84 15.81 -10.49 19.77
CA VAL A 84 16.96 -10.69 18.88
C VAL A 84 17.51 -9.31 18.56
N PRO A 85 18.80 -9.01 18.80
CA PRO A 85 19.35 -7.70 18.48
C PRO A 85 19.21 -7.41 16.98
N LEU A 86 18.59 -6.27 16.59
CA LEU A 86 18.28 -5.97 15.19
C LEU A 86 19.51 -5.99 14.26
N HIS A 87 20.68 -5.62 14.79
CA HIS A 87 21.94 -5.63 14.02
C HIS A 87 22.40 -7.04 13.62
N THR A 88 21.92 -8.09 14.30
CA THR A 88 22.22 -9.48 13.93
C THR A 88 21.32 -10.01 12.84
N LEU A 89 20.23 -9.30 12.48
CA LEU A 89 19.34 -9.68 11.39
C LEU A 89 19.95 -9.20 10.07
N LEU A 90 20.24 -10.13 9.16
CA LEU A 90 20.99 -9.88 7.92
C LEU A 90 20.12 -9.96 6.66
N ASN A 91 18.95 -10.59 6.74
CA ASN A 91 18.04 -10.78 5.61
C ASN A 91 16.58 -10.80 6.05
N MET A 92 15.67 -10.82 5.07
CA MET A 92 14.24 -10.72 5.32
C MET A 92 13.65 -11.95 6.04
N ASP A 93 14.22 -13.13 5.82
CA ASP A 93 13.74 -14.37 6.45
C ASP A 93 14.00 -14.33 7.96
N GLU A 94 15.14 -13.76 8.37
CA GLU A 94 15.48 -13.54 9.78
C GLU A 94 14.59 -12.48 10.44
N ILE A 95 14.25 -11.40 9.72
CA ILE A 95 13.28 -10.41 10.21
C ILE A 95 11.89 -11.06 10.39
N GLU A 96 11.42 -11.83 9.41
CA GLU A 96 10.15 -12.56 9.51
C GLU A 96 10.14 -13.58 10.66
N VAL A 97 11.26 -14.25 10.94
CA VAL A 97 11.35 -15.15 12.09
C VAL A 97 11.30 -14.37 13.40
N ALA A 98 11.96 -13.20 13.47
CA ALA A 98 11.96 -12.36 14.66
C ALA A 98 10.55 -11.88 15.04
N THR A 99 9.65 -11.70 14.06
CA THR A 99 8.26 -11.32 14.33
C THR A 99 7.40 -12.44 14.90
N ARG A 100 7.83 -13.72 14.87
CA ARG A 100 7.03 -14.85 15.41
C ARG A 100 6.78 -14.74 16.92
N LYS A 101 7.44 -13.79 17.57
CA LYS A 101 7.30 -13.45 18.98
C LYS A 101 6.10 -12.54 19.26
N ILE A 102 5.52 -11.88 18.26
CA ILE A 102 4.31 -11.05 18.43
C ILE A 102 3.06 -11.93 18.52
N ASN A 103 2.00 -11.43 19.16
CA ASN A 103 0.73 -12.15 19.33
C ASN A 103 0.12 -12.56 17.97
N ARG A 104 -0.45 -13.77 17.88
CA ARG A 104 -1.17 -14.31 16.70
C ARG A 104 -2.22 -13.35 16.12
N LYS A 105 -2.87 -12.53 16.97
CA LYS A 105 -3.84 -11.53 16.50
C LYS A 105 -3.19 -10.43 15.66
N ALA A 106 -2.01 -9.96 16.06
CA ALA A 106 -1.23 -8.99 15.29
C ALA A 106 -0.72 -9.62 13.98
N TRP A 107 -0.29 -10.88 14.01
CA TRP A 107 0.10 -11.65 12.82
C TRP A 107 -0.99 -11.71 11.75
N ALA A 108 -2.24 -12.02 12.11
CA ALA A 108 -3.34 -12.10 11.15
C ALA A 108 -3.68 -10.72 10.52
N TYR A 109 -3.51 -9.61 11.25
CA TYR A 109 -3.65 -8.26 10.70
C TYR A 109 -2.56 -7.96 9.64
N TYR A 110 -1.32 -8.38 9.89
CA TYR A 110 -0.22 -8.18 8.94
C TYR A 110 -0.37 -8.98 7.63
N TYR A 111 -1.02 -10.14 7.66
CA TYR A 111 -1.35 -10.90 6.45
C TYR A 111 -2.53 -10.33 5.67
N SER A 112 -3.44 -9.60 6.33
CA SER A 112 -4.64 -9.01 5.72
C SER A 112 -4.47 -7.57 5.22
N ALA A 113 -3.36 -6.90 5.55
CA ALA A 113 -3.09 -5.53 5.10
C ALA A 113 -2.70 -5.47 3.60
N ALA A 114 -3.68 -5.44 2.70
CA ALA A 114 -3.52 -5.13 1.29
C ALA A 114 -4.83 -4.56 0.72
N ASN A 115 -5.19 -3.35 1.13
CA ASN A 115 -6.55 -2.85 0.95
C ASN A 115 -6.56 -1.46 0.33
N ASP A 116 -7.12 -1.34 -0.90
CA ASP A 116 -7.74 -0.14 -1.53
C ASP A 116 -7.56 0.04 -3.06
N LYS A 117 -7.79 -0.97 -3.93
CA LYS A 117 -7.41 -0.82 -5.37
C LYS A 117 -8.38 -1.54 -6.32
N ILE A 118 -8.29 -1.24 -7.62
CA ILE A 118 -9.27 -1.62 -8.67
C ILE A 118 -9.56 -3.13 -8.72
N ASN A 119 -8.65 -4.01 -8.32
CA ASN A 119 -8.87 -5.46 -8.37
C ASN A 119 -9.46 -6.06 -7.06
N ALA A 120 -9.93 -5.22 -6.14
CA ALA A 120 -10.41 -5.63 -4.83
C ALA A 120 -11.85 -5.16 -4.55
N PHE A 121 -12.74 -5.30 -5.54
CA PHE A 121 -14.17 -5.00 -5.41
C PHE A 121 -14.88 -5.81 -4.32
N VAL A 122 -14.36 -7.01 -4.05
CA VAL A 122 -14.80 -7.90 -2.99
C VAL A 122 -13.54 -8.41 -2.29
N SER A 123 -13.63 -8.63 -0.97
CA SER A 123 -12.54 -9.28 -0.25
C SER A 123 -12.22 -10.63 -0.86
N GLY A 124 -10.94 -10.89 -1.08
CA GLY A 124 -10.45 -12.25 -1.27
C GLY A 124 -10.86 -13.15 -0.10
N LYS A 125 -11.03 -14.45 -0.35
CA LYS A 125 -11.35 -15.41 0.71
C LYS A 125 -10.09 -15.71 1.52
N ARG A 126 -10.01 -15.13 2.72
CA ARG A 126 -8.84 -15.21 3.61
C ARG A 126 -9.18 -16.10 4.79
N GLU A 127 -8.81 -17.38 4.71
CA GLU A 127 -9.15 -18.37 5.74
C GLU A 127 -8.58 -18.01 7.12
N ASP A 128 -7.39 -17.42 7.17
CA ASP A 128 -6.77 -17.01 8.44
C ASP A 128 -7.53 -15.90 9.14
N ASP A 129 -8.15 -14.98 8.39
CA ASP A 129 -9.02 -13.94 8.93
C ASP A 129 -10.29 -14.55 9.54
N GLU A 130 -10.88 -15.54 8.85
CA GLU A 130 -12.08 -16.27 9.29
C GLU A 130 -11.79 -17.13 10.53
N ARG A 131 -10.64 -17.81 10.59
CA ARG A 131 -10.25 -18.65 11.73
C ARG A 131 -9.91 -17.84 12.97
N SER A 132 -9.36 -16.63 12.80
CA SER A 132 -8.79 -15.86 13.91
C SER A 132 -9.83 -15.10 14.73
N ASN A 133 -11.10 -15.00 14.28
CA ASN A 133 -12.17 -14.24 14.95
C ASN A 133 -11.69 -12.84 15.44
N ASN A 134 -10.79 -12.21 14.67
CA ASN A 134 -10.11 -10.96 15.01
C ASN A 134 -11.06 -9.73 15.03
N VAL A 135 -12.36 -9.98 14.85
CA VAL A 135 -13.47 -9.03 14.89
C VAL A 135 -13.53 -8.28 16.23
N THR A 136 -12.99 -8.84 17.33
CA THR A 136 -13.18 -8.30 18.69
C THR A 136 -12.56 -6.91 18.93
N ALA A 137 -11.38 -6.61 18.38
CA ALA A 137 -10.71 -5.32 18.64
C ALA A 137 -11.34 -4.13 17.89
N ILE A 138 -12.00 -4.39 16.74
CA ILE A 138 -12.72 -3.36 15.98
C ILE A 138 -14.20 -3.30 16.40
N TRP A 139 -14.78 -4.39 16.89
CA TRP A 139 -16.13 -4.40 17.50
C TRP A 139 -16.26 -3.42 18.67
N ASP A 140 -15.30 -3.41 19.60
CA ASP A 140 -15.33 -2.50 20.75
C ASP A 140 -15.17 -1.02 20.37
N SER A 141 -14.75 -0.73 19.13
CA SER A 141 -14.66 0.63 18.59
C SER A 141 -15.97 1.15 17.98
N GLY A 142 -17.02 0.33 17.91
CA GLY A 142 -18.34 0.70 17.39
C GLY A 142 -18.34 1.14 15.92
N LEU A 143 -17.43 0.60 15.11
CA LEU A 143 -17.28 0.90 13.68
C LEU A 143 -18.03 -0.11 12.76
N ILE A 144 -18.61 -1.18 13.32
CA ILE A 144 -19.04 -2.37 12.60
C ILE A 144 -20.37 -2.90 13.17
N ASN A 145 -21.37 -3.16 12.32
CA ASN A 145 -22.70 -3.68 12.74
C ASN A 145 -23.10 -5.02 12.07
N THR A 146 -22.19 -5.68 11.35
CA THR A 146 -22.49 -6.91 10.58
C THR A 146 -21.38 -7.94 10.73
N ALA A 147 -21.74 -9.23 10.83
CA ALA A 147 -20.79 -10.35 10.99
C ALA A 147 -19.92 -10.58 9.74
N GLY A 148 -18.59 -10.77 9.91
CA GLY A 148 -17.64 -11.03 8.84
C GLY A 148 -16.17 -10.85 9.27
N GLY A 149 -15.22 -11.36 8.48
CA GLY A 149 -13.78 -11.15 8.72
C GLY A 149 -13.31 -9.73 8.35
N ILE A 150 -12.14 -9.31 8.85
CA ILE A 150 -11.59 -7.95 8.65
C ILE A 150 -11.51 -7.56 7.16
N GLY A 151 -11.11 -8.49 6.29
CA GLY A 151 -11.11 -8.27 4.84
C GLY A 151 -12.48 -7.87 4.30
N VAL A 152 -13.52 -8.66 4.56
CA VAL A 152 -14.90 -8.40 4.08
C VAL A 152 -15.41 -7.01 4.49
N GLN A 153 -15.05 -6.57 5.68
CA GLN A 153 -15.47 -5.28 6.21
C GLN A 153 -14.80 -4.09 5.52
N LEU A 154 -13.49 -4.20 5.25
CA LEU A 154 -12.70 -3.14 4.64
C LEU A 154 -13.01 -2.94 3.15
N PHE A 155 -13.62 -3.96 2.51
CA PHE A 155 -14.10 -3.87 1.12
C PHE A 155 -15.61 -3.53 1.03
N ALA A 156 -16.29 -3.34 2.17
CA ALA A 156 -17.70 -2.96 2.18
C ALA A 156 -17.87 -1.52 1.66
N GLY A 157 -18.48 -1.38 0.48
CA GLY A 157 -18.77 -0.09 -0.13
C GLY A 157 -17.95 0.25 -1.38
N ILE A 158 -17.02 -0.61 -1.81
CA ILE A 158 -16.34 -0.43 -3.10
C ILE A 158 -17.31 -0.70 -4.25
N ASP A 159 -17.38 0.25 -5.18
CA ASP A 159 -18.22 0.14 -6.36
C ASP A 159 -17.63 -0.85 -7.38
N SER A 160 -18.41 -1.86 -7.76
CA SER A 160 -18.03 -2.88 -8.74
C SER A 160 -18.38 -2.50 -10.18
N SER A 161 -19.00 -1.34 -10.40
CA SER A 161 -19.45 -0.85 -11.71
C SER A 161 -18.44 0.08 -12.40
N LEU A 162 -17.24 0.23 -11.84
CA LEU A 162 -16.20 1.11 -12.39
C LEU A 162 -15.81 0.72 -13.82
N THR A 163 -15.88 1.70 -14.73
CA THR A 163 -15.38 1.59 -16.11
C THR A 163 -14.22 2.56 -16.32
N TRP A 164 -13.35 2.30 -17.29
CA TRP A 164 -12.26 3.22 -17.61
C TRP A 164 -12.78 4.59 -18.07
N GLU A 165 -13.81 4.62 -18.91
CA GLU A 165 -14.34 5.85 -19.51
C GLU A 165 -14.96 6.78 -18.44
N ASP A 166 -15.93 6.27 -17.69
CA ASP A 166 -16.66 7.09 -16.70
C ASP A 166 -15.76 7.47 -15.52
N THR A 167 -14.96 6.52 -15.03
CA THR A 167 -14.12 6.75 -13.84
C THR A 167 -13.01 7.74 -14.14
N LEU A 168 -12.33 7.63 -15.29
CA LEU A 168 -11.26 8.58 -15.64
C LEU A 168 -11.80 9.96 -15.98
N GLN A 169 -12.96 10.05 -16.64
CA GLN A 169 -13.63 11.33 -16.86
C GLN A 169 -13.97 12.01 -15.53
N TRP A 170 -14.48 11.24 -14.57
CA TRP A 170 -14.76 11.76 -13.24
C TRP A 170 -13.49 12.19 -12.51
N LEU A 171 -12.44 11.36 -12.49
CA LEU A 171 -11.18 11.67 -11.80
C LEU A 171 -10.53 12.94 -12.36
N THR A 172 -10.45 13.06 -13.68
CA THR A 172 -9.83 14.23 -14.32
C THR A 172 -10.61 15.53 -14.10
N ALA A 173 -11.93 15.45 -13.90
CA ALA A 173 -12.74 16.62 -13.53
C ALA A 173 -12.47 17.09 -12.09
N HIS A 174 -12.02 16.21 -11.20
CA HIS A 174 -11.88 16.47 -9.75
C HIS A 174 -10.44 16.51 -9.25
N THR A 175 -9.44 16.20 -10.09
CA THR A 175 -8.03 16.36 -9.74
C THR A 175 -7.15 16.74 -10.94
N HIS A 176 -6.06 17.45 -10.64
CA HIS A 176 -4.97 17.73 -11.58
C HIS A 176 -3.69 16.93 -11.24
N LEU A 177 -3.76 16.08 -10.23
CA LEU A 177 -2.64 15.23 -9.83
C LEU A 177 -2.46 14.06 -10.82
N PRO A 178 -1.23 13.55 -10.96
CA PRO A 178 -0.97 12.34 -11.74
C PRO A 178 -1.81 11.15 -11.27
N ILE A 179 -2.52 10.51 -12.18
CA ILE A 179 -3.26 9.28 -11.90
C ILE A 179 -2.33 8.09 -12.08
N ILE A 180 -2.25 7.23 -11.06
CA ILE A 180 -1.54 5.96 -11.09
C ILE A 180 -2.54 4.83 -10.84
N ILE A 181 -2.58 3.86 -11.74
CA ILE A 181 -3.49 2.72 -11.58
C ILE A 181 -2.76 1.56 -10.94
N ASN A 182 -3.26 1.09 -9.80
CA ASN A 182 -2.73 -0.10 -9.16
C ASN A 182 -3.64 -1.32 -9.36
N GLY A 183 -3.00 -2.47 -9.58
CA GLY A 183 -3.66 -3.78 -9.47
C GLY A 183 -3.77 -4.50 -10.81
N LEU A 184 -3.06 -4.01 -11.82
CA LEU A 184 -2.99 -4.65 -13.13
C LEU A 184 -2.26 -5.97 -13.00
N GLN A 185 -2.84 -7.01 -13.60
CA GLN A 185 -2.29 -8.36 -13.61
C GLN A 185 -2.11 -8.94 -15.02
N THR A 186 -2.54 -8.22 -16.06
CA THR A 186 -2.40 -8.63 -17.46
C THR A 186 -1.69 -7.55 -18.29
N HIS A 187 -0.99 -7.98 -19.35
CA HIS A 187 -0.39 -7.07 -20.31
C HIS A 187 -1.43 -6.38 -21.20
N ASP A 188 -2.57 -7.03 -21.45
CA ASP A 188 -3.71 -6.44 -22.19
C ASP A 188 -4.26 -5.21 -21.46
N ASP A 189 -4.50 -5.31 -20.14
CA ASP A 189 -4.93 -4.16 -19.33
C ASP A 189 -3.86 -3.06 -19.31
N ALA A 190 -2.59 -3.42 -19.23
CA ALA A 190 -1.49 -2.45 -19.26
C ALA A 190 -1.43 -1.72 -20.60
N TYR A 191 -1.67 -2.42 -21.71
CA TYR A 191 -1.75 -1.82 -23.03
C TYR A 191 -2.95 -0.87 -23.13
N ILE A 192 -4.15 -1.30 -22.72
CA ILE A 192 -5.36 -0.48 -22.70
C ILE A 192 -5.12 0.80 -21.88
N VAL A 193 -4.61 0.65 -20.66
CA VAL A 193 -4.31 1.77 -19.75
C VAL A 193 -3.28 2.73 -20.36
N SER A 194 -2.31 2.23 -21.13
CA SER A 194 -1.33 3.06 -21.84
C SER A 194 -1.93 3.97 -22.90
N THR A 195 -3.11 3.63 -23.46
CA THR A 195 -3.79 4.46 -24.46
C THR A 195 -4.39 5.73 -23.85
N TYR A 196 -4.58 5.75 -22.53
CA TYR A 196 -5.04 6.93 -21.78
C TYR A 196 -3.92 7.85 -21.31
N ALA A 197 -2.66 7.61 -21.69
CA ALA A 197 -1.58 8.58 -21.46
C ALA A 197 -1.84 9.88 -22.26
N PRO A 198 -1.52 11.08 -21.71
CA PRO A 198 -0.79 11.33 -20.47
C PRO A 198 -1.68 11.47 -19.22
N THR A 199 -3.00 11.29 -19.34
CA THR A 199 -3.95 11.38 -18.21
C THR A 199 -3.59 10.38 -17.11
N ILE A 200 -3.33 9.14 -17.50
CA ILE A 200 -2.70 8.15 -16.62
C ILE A 200 -1.20 8.26 -16.79
N LYS A 201 -0.49 8.43 -15.66
CA LYS A 201 0.96 8.62 -15.64
C LYS A 201 1.73 7.35 -15.35
N GLY A 202 1.12 6.41 -14.66
CA GLY A 202 1.79 5.17 -14.27
C GLY A 202 0.83 4.06 -13.91
N ILE A 203 1.41 2.86 -13.79
CA ILE A 203 0.72 1.65 -13.37
C ILE A 203 1.55 0.93 -12.30
N ILE A 204 0.88 0.25 -11.39
CA ILE A 204 1.50 -0.66 -10.44
C ILE A 204 0.97 -2.07 -10.73
N LEU A 205 1.87 -2.94 -11.16
CA LEU A 205 1.61 -4.36 -11.34
C LEU A 205 1.57 -5.00 -9.96
N SER A 206 0.40 -5.51 -9.58
CA SER A 206 0.14 -5.96 -8.21
C SER A 206 -0.98 -6.99 -8.16
N ASN A 207 -0.72 -8.09 -7.46
CA ASN A 207 -1.75 -9.04 -7.03
C ASN A 207 -2.12 -8.86 -5.54
N HIS A 208 -1.86 -7.68 -4.98
CA HIS A 208 -2.13 -7.37 -3.56
C HIS A 208 -1.38 -8.29 -2.59
N GLY A 209 -0.17 -8.72 -2.97
CA GLY A 209 0.62 -9.66 -2.19
C GLY A 209 -0.03 -11.04 -2.08
N GLY A 210 -0.94 -11.40 -2.98
CA GLY A 210 -1.69 -12.66 -2.99
C GLY A 210 -2.90 -12.67 -2.05
N CYS A 211 -3.42 -11.50 -1.64
CA CYS A 211 -4.51 -11.41 -0.68
C CYS A 211 -5.91 -11.19 -1.30
N SER A 212 -6.00 -11.08 -2.63
CA SER A 212 -7.25 -10.89 -3.38
C SER A 212 -7.67 -12.18 -4.08
N LEU A 213 -7.47 -12.28 -5.40
CA LEU A 213 -7.79 -13.49 -6.18
C LEU A 213 -6.66 -14.53 -6.03
N ASP A 214 -7.01 -15.73 -5.58
CA ASP A 214 -6.09 -16.87 -5.47
C ASP A 214 -5.72 -17.43 -6.86
N ILE A 215 -4.56 -18.10 -6.95
CA ILE A 215 -3.99 -18.65 -8.20
C ILE A 215 -3.63 -17.55 -9.23
N THR A 216 -3.57 -16.29 -8.81
CA THR A 216 -3.08 -15.20 -9.67
C THR A 216 -1.58 -15.29 -9.90
N PRO A 217 -1.10 -14.94 -11.11
CA PRO A 217 0.32 -14.94 -11.39
C PRO A 217 1.05 -13.91 -10.50
N PRO A 218 2.34 -14.15 -10.18
CA PRO A 218 3.18 -13.12 -9.57
C PRO A 218 3.27 -11.88 -10.47
N ALA A 219 3.25 -10.68 -9.89
CA ALA A 219 3.27 -9.42 -10.67
C ALA A 219 4.47 -9.30 -11.62
N VAL A 220 5.60 -9.93 -11.31
CA VAL A 220 6.77 -9.99 -12.20
C VAL A 220 6.46 -10.72 -13.51
N HIS A 221 5.53 -11.68 -13.54
CA HIS A 221 5.12 -12.33 -14.79
C HIS A 221 4.43 -11.34 -15.72
N THR A 222 3.53 -10.50 -15.19
CA THR A 222 2.89 -9.42 -15.96
C THR A 222 3.94 -8.44 -16.51
N LEU A 223 5.00 -8.13 -15.74
CA LEU A 223 6.11 -7.30 -16.21
C LEU A 223 6.84 -7.94 -17.41
N LEU A 224 7.06 -9.26 -17.36
CA LEU A 224 7.66 -10.01 -18.46
C LEU A 224 6.77 -10.03 -19.70
N GLU A 225 5.46 -10.22 -19.52
CA GLU A 225 4.49 -10.19 -20.61
C GLU A 225 4.46 -8.82 -21.29
N ILE A 226 4.38 -7.72 -20.53
CA ILE A 226 4.41 -6.36 -21.09
C ILE A 226 5.67 -6.16 -21.93
N ARG A 227 6.84 -6.59 -21.41
CA ARG A 227 8.10 -6.45 -22.14
C ARG A 227 8.14 -7.24 -23.44
N LYS A 228 7.48 -8.39 -23.49
CA LYS A 228 7.44 -9.23 -24.68
C LYS A 228 6.37 -8.80 -25.69
N LEU A 229 5.19 -8.40 -25.21
CA LEU A 229 3.99 -8.30 -26.02
C LEU A 229 3.59 -6.85 -26.31
N CYS A 230 3.87 -5.90 -25.41
CA CYS A 230 3.54 -4.49 -25.56
C CYS A 230 4.61 -3.55 -24.96
N PRO A 231 5.89 -3.62 -25.40
CA PRO A 231 6.99 -2.86 -24.82
C PRO A 231 6.83 -1.33 -24.90
N GLU A 232 5.97 -0.82 -25.79
CA GLU A 232 5.61 0.59 -25.89
C GLU A 232 4.97 1.15 -24.62
N VAL A 233 4.41 0.31 -23.74
CA VAL A 233 3.88 0.70 -22.43
C VAL A 233 4.95 1.43 -21.61
N PHE A 234 6.20 0.95 -21.61
CA PHE A 234 7.32 1.55 -20.88
C PHE A 234 7.69 2.96 -21.39
N GLY A 235 7.34 3.29 -22.63
CA GLY A 235 7.54 4.64 -23.19
C GLY A 235 6.41 5.61 -22.87
N ARG A 236 5.24 5.11 -22.44
CA ARG A 236 4.03 5.90 -22.18
C ARG A 236 3.75 6.09 -20.69
N LEU A 237 4.08 5.09 -19.88
CA LEU A 237 3.71 5.00 -18.47
C LEU A 237 4.92 4.68 -17.59
N ASP A 238 4.92 5.24 -16.38
CA ASP A 238 5.80 4.78 -15.30
C ASP A 238 5.28 3.43 -14.76
N VAL A 239 6.00 2.34 -15.02
CA VAL A 239 5.61 0.99 -14.58
C VAL A 239 6.29 0.64 -13.26
N TRP A 240 5.51 0.38 -12.22
CA TRP A 240 5.99 -0.08 -10.91
C TRP A 240 5.52 -1.51 -10.64
N VAL A 241 6.19 -2.21 -9.73
CA VAL A 241 5.85 -3.60 -9.38
C VAL A 241 5.85 -3.80 -7.87
N ASP A 242 4.84 -4.46 -7.33
CA ASP A 242 4.84 -4.94 -5.95
C ASP A 242 4.48 -6.43 -5.88
N GLY A 243 4.36 -6.97 -4.67
CA GLY A 243 3.91 -8.36 -4.46
C GLY A 243 5.06 -9.37 -4.56
N GLY A 244 5.75 -9.58 -3.45
CA GLY A 244 6.77 -10.64 -3.31
C GLY A 244 8.22 -10.17 -3.27
N ILE A 245 8.49 -8.85 -3.28
CA ILE A 245 9.84 -8.30 -3.09
C ILE A 245 10.33 -8.62 -1.68
N ARG A 246 11.45 -9.35 -1.57
CA ARG A 246 12.06 -9.72 -0.28
C ARG A 246 13.57 -9.54 -0.22
N ARG A 247 14.23 -9.49 -1.38
CA ARG A 247 15.67 -9.27 -1.51
C ARG A 247 15.97 -8.07 -2.39
N GLY A 248 17.11 -7.43 -2.17
CA GLY A 248 17.63 -6.40 -3.08
C GLY A 248 17.83 -6.94 -4.50
N THR A 249 18.14 -8.23 -4.66
CA THR A 249 18.19 -8.87 -5.99
C THR A 249 16.85 -8.91 -6.70
N ASP A 250 15.72 -8.97 -5.97
CA ASP A 250 14.39 -8.92 -6.58
C ASP A 250 14.11 -7.52 -7.12
N MET A 251 14.52 -6.50 -6.36
CA MET A 251 14.45 -5.10 -6.77
C MET A 251 15.26 -4.88 -8.05
N VAL A 252 16.52 -5.32 -8.08
CA VAL A 252 17.39 -5.18 -9.26
C VAL A 252 16.81 -5.92 -10.46
N LYS A 253 16.29 -7.15 -10.29
CA LYS A 253 15.62 -7.88 -11.39
C LYS A 253 14.43 -7.09 -11.96
N ALA A 254 13.57 -6.52 -11.11
CA ALA A 254 12.45 -5.72 -11.58
C ALA A 254 12.90 -4.47 -12.35
N LEU A 255 13.94 -3.77 -11.84
CA LEU A 255 14.55 -2.63 -12.52
C LEU A 255 15.12 -3.04 -13.90
N CYS A 256 15.88 -4.13 -13.97
CA CYS A 256 16.39 -4.69 -15.23
C CYS A 256 15.29 -4.94 -16.26
N LEU A 257 14.11 -5.32 -15.80
CA LEU A 257 12.96 -5.63 -16.66
C LEU A 257 12.17 -4.38 -17.09
N GLY A 258 12.56 -3.19 -16.64
CA GLY A 258 11.97 -1.91 -17.01
C GLY A 258 10.99 -1.34 -15.98
N ALA A 259 10.88 -1.93 -14.79
CA ALA A 259 10.16 -1.26 -13.71
C ALA A 259 10.94 -0.01 -13.28
N LYS A 260 10.23 1.10 -13.03
CA LYS A 260 10.81 2.36 -12.53
C LYS A 260 10.93 2.38 -11.01
N ALA A 261 10.10 1.61 -10.32
CA ALA A 261 10.11 1.48 -8.87
C ALA A 261 9.50 0.14 -8.45
N VAL A 262 9.78 -0.25 -7.21
CA VAL A 262 9.21 -1.44 -6.58
C VAL A 262 8.54 -1.10 -5.26
N GLY A 263 7.40 -1.74 -4.98
CA GLY A 263 6.66 -1.59 -3.73
C GLY A 263 7.08 -2.62 -2.68
N ILE A 264 7.16 -2.19 -1.43
CA ILE A 264 7.47 -3.05 -0.27
C ILE A 264 6.25 -3.08 0.65
N GLY A 265 5.68 -4.27 0.85
CA GLY A 265 4.55 -4.52 1.75
C GLY A 265 4.99 -5.18 3.06
N ARG A 266 4.72 -6.49 3.17
CA ARG A 266 5.01 -7.31 4.37
C ARG A 266 6.41 -7.12 4.98
N PRO A 267 7.51 -7.01 4.23
CA PRO A 267 8.83 -6.74 4.81
C PRO A 267 8.90 -5.55 5.77
N ALA A 268 8.25 -4.42 5.43
CA ALA A 268 8.22 -3.24 6.29
C ALA A 268 7.41 -3.50 7.56
N LEU A 269 6.28 -4.20 7.41
CA LEU A 269 5.44 -4.63 8.54
C LEU A 269 6.18 -5.61 9.46
N TRP A 270 7.04 -6.46 8.91
CA TRP A 270 7.85 -7.36 9.70
C TRP A 270 8.91 -6.62 10.51
N GLY A 271 9.58 -5.65 9.90
CA GLY A 271 10.50 -4.75 10.61
C GLY A 271 9.79 -4.05 11.78
N LEU A 272 8.61 -3.47 11.50
CA LEU A 272 7.79 -2.81 12.51
C LEU A 272 7.46 -3.72 13.69
N ALA A 273 7.08 -4.97 13.42
CA ALA A 273 6.76 -5.94 14.45
C ALA A 273 7.99 -6.44 15.22
N ALA A 274 9.15 -6.55 14.58
CA ALA A 274 10.37 -7.06 15.20
C ALA A 274 11.06 -6.03 16.10
N GLY A 275 10.97 -4.74 15.76
CA GLY A 275 11.74 -3.70 16.45
C GLY A 275 11.17 -2.29 16.34
N GLY A 276 9.87 -2.14 16.08
CA GLY A 276 9.26 -0.83 15.90
C GLY A 276 9.88 -0.06 14.72
N VAL A 277 10.08 1.24 14.89
CA VAL A 277 10.67 2.12 13.86
C VAL A 277 12.06 1.65 13.45
N GLU A 278 12.92 1.30 14.42
CA GLU A 278 14.28 0.79 14.16
C GLU A 278 14.27 -0.50 13.34
N GLY A 279 13.25 -1.34 13.54
CA GLY A 279 13.08 -2.55 12.74
C GLY A 279 12.69 -2.25 11.30
N VAL A 280 11.85 -1.23 11.05
CA VAL A 280 11.54 -0.75 9.69
C VAL A 280 12.80 -0.19 9.02
N GLU A 281 13.56 0.64 9.74
CA GLU A 281 14.85 1.16 9.25
C GLU A 281 15.82 0.04 8.91
N ARG A 282 15.90 -0.99 9.75
CA ARG A 282 16.73 -2.17 9.49
C ARG A 282 16.28 -2.92 8.23
N THR A 283 14.97 -3.13 8.04
CA THR A 283 14.41 -3.72 6.81
C THR A 283 14.85 -2.94 5.57
N LEU A 284 14.70 -1.61 5.59
CA LEU A 284 15.07 -0.75 4.46
C LEU A 284 16.58 -0.76 4.21
N GLN A 285 17.39 -0.76 5.28
CA GLN A 285 18.85 -0.80 5.19
C GLN A 285 19.33 -2.10 4.54
N ILE A 286 18.82 -3.26 4.95
CA ILE A 286 19.17 -4.56 4.35
C ILE A 286 18.88 -4.56 2.85
N LEU A 287 17.69 -4.10 2.45
CA LEU A 287 17.30 -4.09 1.04
C LEU A 287 18.16 -3.11 0.22
N LEU A 288 18.51 -1.96 0.80
CA LEU A 288 19.42 -1.00 0.19
C LEU A 288 20.83 -1.57 0.02
N ASP A 289 21.36 -2.24 1.04
CA ASP A 289 22.68 -2.87 1.02
C ASP A 289 22.75 -3.97 -0.02
N GLU A 290 21.78 -4.88 -0.02
CA GLU A 290 21.68 -5.96 -1.01
C GLU A 290 21.54 -5.42 -2.44
N THR A 291 20.70 -4.40 -2.65
CA THR A 291 20.52 -3.74 -3.96
C THR A 291 21.83 -3.10 -4.41
N THR A 292 22.51 -2.37 -3.53
CA THR A 292 23.77 -1.69 -3.82
C THR A 292 24.86 -2.70 -4.18
N ILE A 293 24.98 -3.78 -3.42
CA ILE A 293 25.95 -4.86 -3.69
C ILE A 293 25.62 -5.54 -5.02
N CYS A 294 24.36 -5.91 -5.25
CA CYS A 294 23.93 -6.55 -6.49
C CYS A 294 24.22 -5.68 -7.72
N MET A 295 23.89 -4.38 -7.66
CA MET A 295 24.19 -3.43 -8.73
C MET A 295 25.70 -3.32 -8.97
N ARG A 296 26.53 -3.21 -7.92
CA ARG A 296 28.00 -3.15 -8.07
C ARG A 296 28.60 -4.41 -8.69
N LEU A 297 27.99 -5.57 -8.47
CA LEU A 297 28.42 -6.83 -9.06
C LEU A 297 27.95 -6.99 -10.52
N LEU A 298 26.80 -6.39 -10.88
CA LEU A 298 26.21 -6.51 -12.21
C LEU A 298 26.70 -5.46 -13.21
N VAL A 299 26.84 -4.20 -12.79
CA VAL A 299 27.15 -3.08 -13.69
C VAL A 299 28.45 -2.37 -13.30
N GLN A 300 29.35 -2.19 -14.27
CA GLN A 300 30.59 -1.40 -14.07
C GLN A 300 30.31 0.11 -14.06
N ASN A 301 29.16 0.55 -14.61
CA ASN A 301 28.65 1.91 -14.59
C ASN A 301 27.15 1.89 -14.27
N LEU A 302 26.68 2.81 -13.42
CA LEU A 302 25.26 2.92 -12.98
C LEU A 302 24.27 3.29 -14.12
N GLY A 303 24.68 3.23 -15.38
CA GLY A 303 23.80 3.47 -16.53
C GLY A 303 22.81 2.31 -16.67
N ASP A 304 21.60 2.56 -16.19
CA ASP A 304 20.37 1.76 -16.20
C ASP A 304 20.52 0.24 -16.44
N PRO A 305 20.28 -0.61 -15.43
CA PRO A 305 20.33 -2.06 -15.63
C PRO A 305 19.24 -2.45 -16.63
N GLY A 306 19.63 -3.14 -17.71
CA GLY A 306 18.72 -3.57 -18.76
C GLY A 306 18.37 -5.07 -18.68
N PRO A 307 17.44 -5.55 -19.52
CA PRO A 307 16.92 -6.92 -19.47
C PRO A 307 17.97 -7.99 -19.78
N GLN A 308 19.09 -7.61 -20.43
CA GLN A 308 20.21 -8.50 -20.73
C GLN A 308 20.89 -9.08 -19.47
N TYR A 309 20.65 -8.48 -18.30
CA TYR A 309 21.16 -9.01 -17.02
C TYR A 309 20.22 -10.02 -16.36
N VAL A 310 18.99 -10.16 -16.88
CA VAL A 310 17.99 -11.15 -16.41
C VAL A 310 17.86 -12.30 -17.40
N PHE A 311 17.88 -11.98 -18.69
CA PHE A 311 17.82 -12.97 -19.75
C PHE A 311 19.18 -13.13 -20.43
N PRO A 312 19.68 -14.36 -20.63
CA PRO A 312 20.81 -14.57 -21.51
C PRO A 312 20.47 -14.06 -22.93
N PRO A 313 21.46 -13.61 -23.71
CA PRO A 313 21.26 -12.93 -25.01
C PRO A 313 20.55 -13.74 -26.12
N PHE A 314 20.06 -14.95 -25.84
CA PHE A 314 19.43 -15.85 -26.81
C PHE A 314 17.90 -15.97 -26.68
N SER A 315 17.22 -15.17 -25.87
CA SER A 315 15.81 -15.42 -25.49
C SER A 315 14.73 -14.60 -26.21
N PHE A 316 15.06 -13.76 -27.19
CA PHE A 316 14.08 -12.91 -27.90
C PHE A 316 14.26 -12.94 -29.43
N ALA A 317 14.43 -14.14 -30.00
CA ALA A 317 14.24 -14.40 -31.42
C ALA A 317 12.83 -14.96 -31.67
#